data_AF-A0A661GHP9-F1
#
_entry.id   AF-A0A661GHP9-F1
#
_cell.length_a   1.000
_cell.length_b   1.000
_cell.length_c   1.000
_cell.angle_alpha   90.00
_cell.angle_beta   90.00
_cell.angle_gamma   90.00
#
_symmetry.space_group_name_H-M   'P 1'
#
loop_
_entity.id
_entity.type
_entity.pdbx_description
1 polymer ?
#
loop_
_entity_poly.entity_id
_entity_poly.type
_entity_poly.pdbx_seq_one_letter_code
_entity_poly.pdbx_strand_id
1 'polypeptide(L)'
;MPESAFHPRALAPSAMGMQGEDMQAYSCPSPTSVMLMHNKGDGHFPDYGSQVIGWWADCNQCSEKTVNTDYPGCVEYTACAEGITTLFCEAEGNHAHWPGPEHDPIRFFSSIVAGANNSGPGE
;
A
#
# COMPACT_ATOMS: atom_id res chain seq x y z
N MET A 1 -10.91 -11.93 -5.01
CA MET A 1 -11.81 -13.09 -4.85
C MET A 1 -13.16 -12.58 -4.38
N PRO A 2 -14.10 -12.25 -5.28
CA PRO A 2 -15.38 -11.63 -4.91
C PRO A 2 -16.24 -12.51 -3.99
N GLU A 3 -16.03 -13.82 -4.03
CA GLU A 3 -16.79 -14.80 -3.23
C GLU A 3 -16.07 -15.22 -1.94
N SER A 4 -14.89 -14.67 -1.65
CA SER A 4 -14.15 -15.02 -0.43
C SER A 4 -14.86 -14.41 0.78
N ALA A 5 -15.13 -15.22 1.80
CA ALA A 5 -15.56 -14.72 3.10
C ALA A 5 -14.48 -13.88 3.81
N PHE A 6 -13.22 -14.03 3.39
CA PHE A 6 -12.08 -13.30 3.94
C PHE A 6 -11.72 -12.09 3.08
N HIS A 7 -11.81 -10.91 3.69
CA HIS A 7 -11.38 -9.64 3.13
C HIS A 7 -10.18 -9.15 3.92
N PRO A 8 -8.98 -9.02 3.32
CA PRO A 8 -7.81 -8.53 4.03
C PRO A 8 -8.04 -7.07 4.46
N ARG A 9 -7.71 -6.75 5.72
CA ARG A 9 -7.76 -5.37 6.21
C ARG A 9 -6.59 -4.52 5.74
N ALA A 10 -5.48 -5.18 5.42
CA ALA A 10 -4.27 -4.53 4.97
C ALA A 10 -3.49 -5.46 4.04
N LEU A 11 -2.77 -4.86 3.10
CA LEU A 11 -1.87 -5.53 2.16
C LEU A 11 -0.50 -4.83 2.20
N ALA A 12 0.58 -5.60 2.06
CA ALA A 12 1.92 -5.03 1.93
C ALA A 12 2.67 -5.67 0.75
N PRO A 13 2.22 -5.44 -0.50
CA PRO A 13 2.86 -6.01 -1.68
C PRO A 13 4.25 -5.39 -1.92
N SER A 14 5.16 -6.17 -2.48
CA SER A 14 6.50 -5.71 -2.85
C SER A 14 6.90 -6.16 -4.26
N ALA A 15 7.79 -5.41 -4.91
CA ALA A 15 8.39 -5.78 -6.20
C ALA A 15 7.32 -6.11 -7.26
N MET A 16 6.43 -5.14 -7.51
CA MET A 16 5.31 -5.28 -8.44
C MET A 16 5.79 -5.72 -9.84
N GLY A 17 5.30 -6.87 -10.30
CA GLY A 17 5.47 -7.34 -11.68
C GLY A 17 4.34 -6.96 -12.63
N MET A 18 3.43 -6.07 -12.19
CA MET A 18 2.34 -5.49 -12.98
C MET A 18 2.46 -3.96 -12.94
N GLN A 19 2.16 -3.30 -14.05
CA GLN A 19 2.20 -1.85 -14.18
C GLN A 19 0.80 -1.23 -14.06
N GLY A 20 0.72 0.11 -14.05
CA GLY A 20 -0.56 0.81 -13.89
C GLY A 20 -1.61 0.44 -14.95
N GLU A 21 -1.18 0.22 -16.19
CA GLU A 21 -2.05 -0.19 -17.29
C GLU A 21 -2.67 -1.57 -17.06
N ASP A 22 -1.93 -2.52 -16.47
CA ASP A 22 -2.46 -3.84 -16.12
C ASP A 22 -3.56 -3.71 -15.05
N MET A 23 -3.37 -2.78 -14.11
CA MET A 23 -4.32 -2.53 -13.03
C MET A 23 -5.67 -2.02 -13.53
N GLN A 24 -5.72 -1.35 -14.70
CA GLN A 24 -6.97 -0.87 -15.30
C GLN A 24 -7.94 -1.99 -15.69
N ALA A 25 -7.45 -3.23 -15.81
CA ALA A 25 -8.31 -4.40 -16.05
C ALA A 25 -9.14 -4.81 -14.82
N TYR A 26 -8.87 -4.24 -13.64
CA TYR A 26 -9.49 -4.62 -12.38
C TYR A 26 -10.41 -3.53 -11.86
N SER A 27 -11.58 -3.94 -11.35
CA SER A 27 -12.43 -3.06 -10.54
C SER A 27 -11.79 -2.80 -9.18
N CYS A 28 -12.02 -1.61 -8.64
CA CYS A 28 -11.55 -1.29 -7.30
C CYS A 28 -12.14 -2.25 -6.26
N PRO A 29 -11.32 -2.85 -5.38
CA PRO A 29 -11.82 -3.52 -4.20
C PRO A 29 -12.43 -2.50 -3.22
N SER A 30 -13.09 -2.98 -2.17
CA SER A 30 -13.40 -2.11 -1.03
C SER A 30 -12.14 -1.43 -0.50
N PRO A 31 -12.21 -0.17 -0.01
CA PRO A 31 -11.06 0.53 0.53
C PRO A 31 -10.25 -0.36 1.49
N THR A 32 -8.95 -0.50 1.20
CA THR A 32 -8.05 -1.42 1.90
C THR A 32 -6.74 -0.70 2.20
N SER A 33 -6.24 -0.80 3.43
CA SER A 33 -4.93 -0.21 3.76
C SER A 33 -3.81 -0.92 2.99
N VAL A 34 -2.93 -0.18 2.33
CA VAL A 34 -1.84 -0.74 1.51
C VAL A 34 -0.51 -0.10 1.86
N MET A 35 0.53 -0.92 2.02
CA MET A 35 1.93 -0.50 2.03
C MET A 35 2.64 -1.12 0.83
N LEU A 36 2.76 -0.38 -0.27
CA LEU A 36 3.46 -0.86 -1.45
C LEU A 36 4.94 -0.55 -1.33
N MET A 37 5.78 -1.58 -1.46
CA MET A 37 7.23 -1.45 -1.36
C MET A 37 7.91 -1.75 -2.70
N HIS A 38 8.81 -0.89 -3.15
CA HIS A 38 9.54 -1.10 -4.40
C HIS A 38 10.97 -0.57 -4.33
N ASN A 39 11.93 -1.29 -4.92
CA ASN A 39 13.31 -0.80 -4.94
C ASN A 39 13.52 0.20 -6.07
N LYS A 40 14.22 1.30 -5.80
CA LYS A 40 14.55 2.30 -6.83
C LYS A 40 15.42 1.75 -7.97
N GLY A 41 16.23 0.73 -7.67
CA GLY A 41 17.11 0.08 -8.63
C GLY A 41 16.52 -1.19 -9.25
N ASP A 42 15.20 -1.40 -9.18
CA ASP A 42 14.53 -2.49 -9.89
C ASP A 42 14.55 -2.23 -11.41
N GLY A 43 15.58 -2.76 -12.08
CA GLY A 43 15.71 -2.65 -13.54
C GLY A 43 14.79 -3.58 -14.33
N HIS A 44 14.09 -4.52 -13.69
CA HIS A 44 13.11 -5.37 -14.36
C HIS A 44 11.75 -4.68 -14.46
N PHE A 45 11.37 -3.93 -13.43
CA PHE A 45 10.06 -3.30 -13.30
C PHE A 45 10.17 -1.80 -12.97
N PRO A 46 10.78 -0.99 -13.85
CA PRO A 46 10.98 0.43 -13.60
C PRO A 46 9.63 1.15 -13.46
N ASP A 47 9.47 1.96 -12.42
CA ASP A 47 8.27 2.76 -12.12
C ASP A 47 6.98 1.97 -11.84
N TYR A 48 6.99 0.63 -11.88
CA TYR A 48 5.76 -0.16 -11.68
C TYR A 48 5.18 0.07 -10.28
N GLY A 49 6.04 0.19 -9.27
CA GLY A 49 5.61 0.48 -7.90
C GLY A 49 4.83 1.80 -7.78
N SER A 50 5.34 2.88 -8.40
CA SER A 50 4.72 4.20 -8.32
C SER A 50 3.40 4.27 -9.09
N GLN A 51 3.31 3.57 -10.22
CA GLN A 51 2.07 3.46 -10.99
C GLN A 51 0.99 2.66 -10.25
N VAL A 52 1.36 1.50 -9.68
CA VAL A 52 0.41 0.65 -8.96
C VAL A 52 -0.07 1.30 -7.67
N ILE A 53 0.78 2.03 -6.94
CA ILE A 53 0.32 2.74 -5.74
C ILE A 53 -0.61 3.90 -6.11
N GLY A 54 -0.43 4.53 -7.28
CA GLY A 54 -1.39 5.50 -7.82
C GLY A 54 -2.77 4.88 -8.01
N TRP A 55 -2.84 3.70 -8.64
CA TRP A 55 -4.11 2.95 -8.76
C TRP A 55 -4.73 2.62 -7.40
N TRP A 56 -3.92 2.20 -6.42
CA TRP A 56 -4.42 1.97 -5.07
C TRP A 56 -4.94 3.24 -4.41
N ALA A 57 -4.24 4.37 -4.55
CA ALA A 57 -4.67 5.66 -4.03
C ALA A 57 -6.01 6.10 -4.63
N ASP A 58 -6.20 5.89 -5.94
CA ASP A 58 -7.48 6.16 -6.62
C ASP A 58 -8.60 5.25 -6.09
N CYS A 59 -8.36 3.94 -5.99
CA CYS A 59 -9.35 3.00 -5.46
C CYS A 59 -9.69 3.27 -3.99
N ASN A 60 -8.71 3.74 -3.22
CA ASN A 60 -8.84 4.15 -1.83
C ASN A 60 -9.37 5.59 -1.68
N GLN A 61 -9.70 6.26 -2.79
CA GLN A 61 -10.27 7.61 -2.85
C GLN A 61 -9.41 8.64 -2.10
N CYS A 62 -8.10 8.49 -2.15
CA CYS A 62 -7.15 9.40 -1.54
C CYS A 62 -7.03 10.71 -2.34
N SER A 63 -6.50 11.74 -1.70
CA SER A 63 -5.97 12.91 -2.38
C SER A 63 -4.62 12.58 -3.01
N GLU A 64 -4.28 13.25 -4.13
CA GLU A 64 -2.95 13.19 -4.75
C GLU A 64 -1.82 13.73 -3.84
N LYS A 65 -2.17 14.40 -2.73
CA LYS A 65 -1.18 14.93 -1.79
C LYS A 65 -0.61 13.82 -0.92
N THR A 66 0.72 13.76 -0.88
CA THR A 66 1.46 12.88 0.02
C THR A 66 2.12 13.63 1.16
N VAL A 67 2.35 12.93 2.27
CA VAL A 67 3.11 13.41 3.43
C VAL A 67 4.17 12.41 3.84
N ASN A 68 5.23 12.89 4.50
CA ASN A 68 6.23 12.01 5.10
C ASN A 68 5.62 11.22 6.26
N THR A 69 6.16 10.03 6.50
CA THR A 69 5.72 9.12 7.56
C THR A 69 6.87 8.72 8.48
N ASP A 70 6.53 8.05 9.57
CA ASP A 70 7.51 7.39 10.47
C ASP A 70 7.95 6.01 9.95
N TYR A 71 7.48 5.58 8.77
CA TYR A 71 8.00 4.40 8.08
C TYR A 71 9.16 4.85 7.18
N PRO A 72 10.39 4.31 7.36
CA PRO A 72 11.55 4.76 6.61
C PRO A 72 11.33 4.65 5.10
N GLY A 73 11.67 5.69 4.34
CA GLY A 73 11.53 5.67 2.87
C GLY A 73 10.09 5.65 2.36
N CYS A 74 9.09 5.89 3.22
CA CYS A 74 7.68 5.86 2.84
C CYS A 74 7.04 7.25 2.87
N VAL A 75 6.14 7.47 1.91
CA VAL A 75 5.17 8.57 1.90
C VAL A 75 3.75 8.02 2.01
N GLU A 76 2.87 8.77 2.65
CA GLU A 76 1.45 8.43 2.80
C GLU A 76 0.58 9.33 1.93
N TYR A 77 -0.34 8.74 1.18
CA TYR A 77 -1.42 9.47 0.51
C TYR A 77 -2.45 9.92 1.55
N THR A 78 -2.84 11.19 1.46
CA THR A 78 -3.72 11.82 2.46
C THR A 78 -5.19 11.74 2.07
N ALA A 79 -6.08 11.92 3.06
CA ALA A 79 -7.53 12.01 2.85
C ALA A 79 -8.16 10.80 2.13
N CYS A 80 -7.63 9.59 2.35
CA CYS A 80 -8.23 8.35 1.88
C CYS A 80 -9.59 8.08 2.57
N ALA A 81 -10.46 7.34 1.88
CA ALA A 81 -11.75 6.93 2.43
C ALA A 81 -11.60 6.04 3.66
N GLU A 82 -12.64 5.95 4.50
CA GLU A 82 -12.74 4.99 5.61
C GLU A 82 -11.58 5.01 6.62
N GLY A 83 -10.77 6.07 6.63
CA GLY A 83 -9.59 6.18 7.50
C GLY A 83 -8.50 5.16 7.22
N ILE A 84 -8.49 4.55 6.03
CA ILE A 84 -7.45 3.60 5.61
C ILE A 84 -6.14 4.31 5.24
N THR A 85 -5.05 3.57 5.31
CA THR A 85 -3.69 4.07 5.09
C THR A 85 -3.14 3.55 3.77
N THR A 86 -2.67 4.45 2.90
CA THR A 86 -2.03 4.08 1.61
C THR A 86 -0.61 4.63 1.56
N LEU A 87 0.39 3.75 1.65
CA LEU A 87 1.82 4.08 1.68
C LEU A 87 2.51 3.63 0.41
N PHE A 88 3.35 4.52 -0.13
CA PHE A 88 4.38 4.16 -1.10
C PHE A 88 5.74 4.20 -0.43
N CYS A 89 6.46 3.09 -0.49
CA CYS A 89 7.74 2.91 0.17
C CYS A 89 8.81 2.52 -0.84
N GLU A 90 9.95 3.22 -0.78
CA GLU A 90 11.09 2.94 -1.65
C GLU A 90 12.38 2.71 -0.86
N ALA A 91 13.11 1.66 -1.25
CA ALA A 91 14.44 1.36 -0.73
C ALA A 91 15.49 1.33 -1.84
N GLU A 92 16.75 1.40 -1.43
CA GLU A 92 17.89 1.14 -2.31
C GLU A 92 18.04 -0.37 -2.53
N GLY A 93 18.41 -0.81 -3.74
CA GLY A 93 18.54 -2.22 -4.07
C GLY A 93 18.09 -2.54 -5.49
N ASN A 94 18.25 -3.79 -5.92
CA ASN A 94 17.74 -4.30 -7.20
C ASN A 94 16.53 -5.22 -7.00
N HIS A 95 15.97 -5.77 -8.07
CA HIS A 95 14.80 -6.66 -8.01
C HIS A 95 14.94 -7.85 -7.04
N ALA A 96 16.15 -8.38 -6.84
CA ALA A 96 16.40 -9.55 -6.00
C ALA A 96 16.50 -9.22 -4.51
N HIS A 97 16.61 -7.93 -4.16
CA HIS A 97 16.62 -7.47 -2.78
C HIS A 97 15.18 -7.22 -2.31
N TRP A 98 14.77 -7.77 -1.19
CA TRP A 98 13.42 -7.54 -0.66
C TRP A 98 13.42 -6.32 0.29
N PRO A 99 12.65 -5.24 -0.01
CA PRO A 99 12.64 -4.01 0.80
C PRO A 99 11.85 -4.07 2.11
N GLY A 100 11.30 -5.24 2.46
CA GLY A 100 10.45 -5.41 3.64
C GLY A 100 11.12 -4.98 4.96
N PRO A 101 12.33 -5.47 5.28
CA PRO A 101 12.99 -5.14 6.54
C PRO A 101 13.23 -3.64 6.76
N GLU A 102 13.40 -2.86 5.69
CA GLU A 102 13.63 -1.42 5.72
C GLU A 102 12.36 -0.62 6.05
N HIS A 103 11.19 -1.15 5.68
CA HIS A 103 9.90 -0.45 5.78
C HIS A 103 9.00 -0.95 6.92
N ASP A 104 9.35 -2.08 7.56
CA ASP A 104 8.63 -2.66 8.70
C ASP A 104 7.12 -2.91 8.43
N PRO A 105 6.78 -3.81 7.48
CA PRO A 105 5.39 -4.14 7.17
C PRO A 105 4.66 -4.82 8.34
N ILE A 106 5.39 -5.42 9.30
CA ILE A 106 4.79 -6.03 10.49
C ILE A 106 4.23 -4.96 11.43
N ARG A 107 4.96 -3.86 11.65
CA ARG A 107 4.44 -2.70 12.38
C ARG A 107 3.22 -2.10 11.67
N PHE A 108 3.25 -2.02 10.34
CA PHE A 108 2.10 -1.57 9.55
C PHE A 108 0.85 -2.42 9.78
N PHE A 109 0.96 -3.74 9.65
CA PHE A 109 -0.17 -4.63 9.94
C PHE A 109 -0.66 -4.50 11.39
N SER A 110 0.27 -4.37 12.34
CA SER A 110 -0.05 -4.25 13.76
C SER A 110 -0.80 -2.95 14.07
N SER A 111 -0.43 -1.83 13.44
CA SER A 111 -1.11 -0.55 13.64
C SER A 111 -2.54 -0.55 13.11
N ILE A 112 -2.80 -1.23 11.98
CA ILE A 112 -4.14 -1.38 11.42
C ILE A 112 -5.03 -2.24 12.33
N VAL A 113 -4.50 -3.36 12.84
CA VAL A 113 -5.26 -4.22 13.78
C VAL A 113 -5.56 -3.48 15.09
N ALA A 114 -4.57 -2.76 15.64
CA ALA A 114 -4.76 -1.99 16.87
C ALA A 114 -5.75 -0.84 16.69
N GLY A 115 -5.67 -0.11 15.57
CA GLY A 115 -6.61 0.95 15.22
C GLY A 115 -8.05 0.46 15.17
N ALA A 116 -8.29 -0.67 14.52
CA ALA A 116 -9.62 -1.26 14.45
C ALA A 116 -10.19 -1.70 15.81
N ASN A 117 -9.34 -2.11 16.75
CA ASN A 117 -9.76 -2.45 18.12
C ASN A 117 -10.14 -1.20 18.92
N ASN A 118 -9.53 -0.06 18.63
CA ASN A 118 -9.83 1.23 19.26
C ASN A 118 -11.07 1.92 18.66
N SER A 119 -11.51 1.49 17.47
CA SER A 119 -12.75 1.92 16.81
C SER A 119 -13.96 1.03 17.13
N GLY A 120 -13.87 0.18 18.17
CA GLY A 120 -15.01 -0.59 18.67
C GLY A 120 -16.20 0.31 19.02
N PRO A 121 -17.45 -0.19 18.96
CA PRO A 121 -18.64 0.66 18.97
C PRO A 121 -18.68 1.47 20.27
N GLY A 122 -18.48 2.78 20.14
CA GLY A 122 -18.87 3.73 21.17
C GLY A 122 -20.39 3.82 21.20
N GLU A 123 -20.95 3.46 22.37
CA GLU A 123 -22.30 3.73 22.90
C GLU A 123 -23.53 3.38 22.05
#